data_AF-A0A7T5EXW8-F1
#
_entry.id   AF-A0A7T5EXW8-F1
#
_cell.length_a   1.000
_cell.length_b   1.000
_cell.length_c   1.000
_cell.angle_alpha   90.00
_cell.angle_beta   90.00
_cell.angle_gamma   90.00
#
_symmetry.space_group_name_H-M   'P 1'
#
loop_
_entity.id
_entity.type
_entity.pdbx_description
1 polymer ?
#
loop_
_entity_poly.entity_id
_entity_poly.type
_entity_poly.pdbx_seq_one_letter_code
_entity_poly.pdbx_strand_id
1 'polypeptide(L)'
;MEALDEIVHLAAQVQQLEKQAAEVTSSWYDFSPAEQNQTEQVSEITHSTAALLEQLSQQLNTVLQNQMEAGAIRDKLQYAYNTVQELLQSRVATEDMTSDITEQPGTGYQEYLRAVALKEAAALTQADHLLDTLVEIQATKTRPH
;
A
#
# COMPACT_ATOMS: atom_id res chain seq x y z
N MET A 1 -23.28 6.06 -2.00
CA MET A 1 -22.65 5.26 -3.07
C MET A 1 -21.31 5.90 -3.43
N GLU A 2 -21.31 7.21 -3.71
CA GLU A 2 -20.10 8.02 -4.01
C GLU A 2 -18.89 7.78 -3.09
N ALA A 3 -19.08 7.76 -1.76
CA ALA A 3 -17.96 7.57 -0.82
C ALA A 3 -17.25 6.21 -0.96
N LEU A 4 -17.95 5.14 -1.35
CA LEU A 4 -17.32 3.83 -1.55
C LEU A 4 -16.62 3.75 -2.90
N ASP A 5 -17.14 4.44 -3.91
CA ASP A 5 -16.52 4.54 -5.23
C ASP A 5 -15.18 5.28 -5.13
N GLU A 6 -15.13 6.35 -4.33
CA GLU A 6 -13.90 7.09 -4.02
C GLU A 6 -12.89 6.22 -3.25
N ILE A 7 -13.33 5.48 -2.24
CA ILE A 7 -12.48 4.52 -1.50
C ILE A 7 -11.87 3.47 -2.43
N VAL A 8 -12.67 2.89 -3.34
CA VAL A 8 -12.18 1.91 -4.33
C VAL A 8 -11.19 2.56 -5.30
N HIS A 9 -11.46 3.79 -5.74
CA HIS A 9 -10.56 4.53 -6.62
C HIS A 9 -9.19 4.80 -5.96
N LEU A 10 -9.18 5.24 -4.69
CA LEU A 10 -7.96 5.44 -3.92
C LEU A 10 -7.18 4.13 -3.74
N ALA A 11 -7.86 3.03 -3.41
CA ALA A 11 -7.22 1.72 -3.28
C ALA A 11 -6.59 1.24 -4.60
N ALA A 12 -7.23 1.52 -5.74
CA ALA A 12 -6.67 1.22 -7.06
C ALA A 12 -5.42 2.08 -7.36
N GLN A 13 -5.39 3.35 -6.96
CA GLN A 13 -4.19 4.19 -7.09
C GLN A 13 -3.03 3.67 -6.21
N VAL A 14 -3.32 3.29 -4.96
CA VAL A 14 -2.35 2.65 -4.06
C VAL A 14 -1.78 1.39 -4.72
N GLN A 15 -2.63 0.49 -5.21
CA GLN A 15 -2.21 -0.74 -5.88
C GLN A 15 -1.31 -0.47 -7.09
N GLN A 16 -1.63 0.54 -7.89
CA GLN A 16 -0.82 0.91 -9.05
C GLN A 16 0.57 1.40 -8.64
N LEU A 17 0.69 2.19 -7.57
CA LEU A 17 1.97 2.67 -7.06
C LEU A 17 2.80 1.54 -6.46
N GLU A 18 2.19 0.66 -5.65
CA GLU A 18 2.89 -0.51 -5.09
C GLU A 18 3.41 -1.44 -6.20
N LYS A 19 2.64 -1.58 -7.29
CA LYS A 19 3.08 -2.32 -8.46
C LYS A 19 4.31 -1.67 -9.11
N GLN A 20 4.33 -0.35 -9.24
CA GLN A 20 5.49 0.37 -9.78
C GLN A 20 6.72 0.20 -8.90
N ALA A 21 6.59 0.32 -7.57
CA ALA A 21 7.71 0.11 -6.67
C ALA A 21 8.23 -1.34 -6.71
N ALA A 22 7.33 -2.33 -6.75
CA ALA A 22 7.71 -3.74 -6.91
C ALA A 22 8.42 -4.01 -8.25
N GLU A 23 7.99 -3.36 -9.34
CA GLU A 23 8.66 -3.47 -10.65
C GLU A 23 10.08 -2.88 -10.61
N VAL A 24 10.26 -1.69 -10.04
CA VAL A 24 11.56 -1.03 -9.90
C VAL A 24 12.52 -1.86 -9.05
N THR A 25 12.03 -2.43 -7.94
CA THR A 25 12.83 -3.18 -6.96
C THR A 25 13.00 -4.66 -7.30
N SER A 26 12.32 -5.18 -8.32
CA SER A 26 12.32 -6.61 -8.67
C SER A 26 13.72 -7.21 -8.86
N SER A 27 14.65 -6.43 -9.42
CA SER A 27 16.04 -6.84 -9.67
C SER A 27 16.96 -6.74 -8.45
N TRP A 28 16.56 -6.00 -7.42
CA TRP A 28 17.37 -5.76 -6.22
C TRP A 28 17.50 -7.01 -5.35
N TYR A 29 16.56 -7.96 -5.50
CA TYR A 29 16.63 -9.25 -4.83
C TYR A 29 17.81 -10.11 -5.29
N ASP A 30 18.18 -10.01 -6.58
CA ASP A 30 19.25 -10.80 -7.21
C ASP A 30 20.64 -10.16 -7.06
N PHE A 31 20.82 -9.29 -6.06
CA PHE A 31 22.07 -8.56 -5.79
C PHE A 31 22.57 -7.68 -6.93
N SER A 32 21.67 -7.33 -7.87
CA SER A 32 21.97 -6.29 -8.85
C SER A 32 22.05 -4.94 -8.13
N PRO A 33 23.12 -4.15 -8.35
CA PRO A 33 23.22 -2.83 -7.73
C PRO A 33 22.07 -1.95 -8.20
N ALA A 34 21.38 -1.31 -7.26
CA ALA A 34 20.39 -0.30 -7.57
C ALA A 34 21.09 0.94 -8.13
N GLU A 35 20.54 1.50 -9.21
CA GLU A 35 20.95 2.82 -9.66
C GLU A 35 20.35 3.88 -8.71
N GLN A 36 21.07 4.98 -8.46
CA GLN A 36 20.62 6.03 -7.53
C GLN A 36 19.25 6.62 -7.91
N ASN A 37 18.97 6.76 -9.20
CA ASN A 37 17.66 7.17 -9.72
C ASN A 37 16.53 6.19 -9.33
N GLN A 38 16.82 4.89 -9.19
CA GLN A 38 15.83 3.89 -8.81
C GLN A 38 15.53 3.98 -7.31
N THR A 39 16.54 4.22 -6.47
CA THR A 39 16.33 4.41 -5.03
C THR A 39 15.53 5.69 -4.74
N GLU A 40 15.84 6.77 -5.45
CA GLU A 40 15.06 8.02 -5.39
C GLU A 40 13.62 7.80 -5.87
N GLN A 41 13.43 7.08 -6.99
CA GLN A 41 12.10 6.74 -7.50
C GLN A 41 11.26 5.92 -6.50
N VAL A 42 11.86 4.91 -5.86
CA VAL A 42 11.15 4.10 -4.84
C VAL A 42 10.78 4.95 -3.62
N SER A 43 11.65 5.88 -3.22
CA SER A 43 11.36 6.83 -2.14
C SER A 43 10.15 7.71 -2.49
N GLU A 44 10.11 8.28 -3.70
CA GLU A 44 8.99 9.11 -4.16
C GLU A 44 7.67 8.33 -4.23
N ILE A 45 7.72 7.09 -4.74
CA ILE A 45 6.55 6.20 -4.79
C ILE A 45 6.07 5.85 -3.38
N THR A 46 6.99 5.51 -2.47
CA THR A 46 6.67 5.16 -1.07
C THR A 46 5.98 6.33 -0.37
N HIS A 47 6.52 7.54 -0.52
CA HIS A 47 5.95 8.76 0.04
C HIS A 47 4.54 9.06 -0.52
N SER A 48 4.38 8.96 -1.84
CA SER A 48 3.08 9.17 -2.51
C SER A 48 2.04 8.15 -2.06
N THR A 49 2.47 6.89 -1.90
CA THR A 49 1.60 5.80 -1.46
C THR A 49 1.16 5.99 -0.01
N ALA A 50 2.07 6.43 0.88
CA ALA A 50 1.73 6.74 2.26
C ALA A 50 0.65 7.84 2.34
N ALA A 51 0.78 8.92 1.57
CA ALA A 51 -0.22 9.99 1.54
C ALA A 51 -1.61 9.51 1.07
N LEU A 52 -1.66 8.62 0.07
CA LEU A 52 -2.93 8.02 -0.39
C LEU A 52 -3.52 7.07 0.66
N LEU A 53 -2.70 6.28 1.33
CA LEU A 53 -3.14 5.38 2.40
C LEU A 53 -3.69 6.16 3.60
N GLU A 54 -3.13 7.33 3.93
CA GLU A 54 -3.69 8.22 4.96
C GLU A 54 -5.09 8.71 4.59
N GLN A 55 -5.29 9.14 3.34
CA GLN A 55 -6.60 9.54 2.83
C GLN A 55 -7.59 8.37 2.88
N LEU A 56 -7.18 7.20 2.39
CA LEU A 56 -7.99 5.98 2.39
C LEU A 56 -8.38 5.56 3.82
N SER A 57 -7.45 5.65 4.77
CA SER A 57 -7.69 5.41 6.20
C SER A 57 -8.77 6.34 6.76
N GLN A 58 -8.69 7.64 6.46
CA GLN A 58 -9.67 8.64 6.92
C GLN A 58 -11.08 8.36 6.36
N GLN A 59 -11.16 8.01 5.08
CA GLN A 59 -12.44 7.69 4.44
C GLN A 59 -13.04 6.38 4.99
N LEU A 60 -12.24 5.33 5.14
CA LEU A 60 -12.68 4.07 5.75
C LEU A 60 -13.15 4.26 7.19
N ASN A 61 -12.42 5.04 7.99
CA ASN A 61 -12.82 5.36 9.35
C ASN A 61 -14.17 6.11 9.36
N THR A 62 -14.35 7.11 8.49
CA THR A 62 -15.63 7.82 8.36
C THR A 62 -16.79 6.85 8.07
N VAL A 63 -16.60 5.91 7.13
CA VAL A 63 -17.62 4.90 6.80
C VAL A 63 -17.89 3.95 7.98
N LEU A 64 -16.86 3.52 8.71
CA LEU A 64 -16.99 2.64 9.88
C LEU A 64 -17.74 3.32 11.05
N GLN A 65 -17.52 4.62 11.24
CA GLN A 65 -18.18 5.42 12.28
C GLN A 65 -19.65 5.68 11.99
N ASN A 66 -20.07 5.68 10.73
CA ASN A 66 -21.44 6.02 10.34
C ASN A 66 -22.50 4.99 10.77
N GLN A 67 -22.15 3.90 11.50
CA GLN A 67 -23.03 2.87 12.11
C GLN A 67 -24.10 2.21 11.22
N MET A 68 -24.27 2.63 9.97
CA MET A 68 -25.28 2.10 9.05
C MET A 68 -24.95 0.68 8.56
N GLU A 69 -23.67 0.30 8.65
CA GLU A 69 -23.19 -1.02 8.22
C GLU A 69 -23.15 -1.98 9.41
N ALA A 70 -23.91 -3.07 9.32
CA ALA A 70 -23.95 -4.14 10.31
C ALA A 70 -23.57 -5.49 9.68
N GLY A 71 -23.03 -6.41 10.49
CA GLY A 71 -22.67 -7.76 10.05
C GLY A 71 -21.47 -7.80 9.10
N ALA A 72 -21.49 -8.73 8.15
CA ALA A 72 -20.32 -9.09 7.33
C ALA A 72 -19.68 -7.92 6.56
N ILE A 73 -20.44 -6.89 6.17
CA ILE A 73 -19.89 -5.70 5.49
C ILE A 73 -19.03 -4.88 6.45
N ARG A 74 -19.45 -4.74 7.70
CA ARG A 74 -18.68 -4.02 8.72
C ARG A 74 -17.36 -4.72 9.00
N ASP A 75 -17.37 -6.05 9.08
CA ASP A 75 -16.16 -6.85 9.32
C ASP A 75 -15.16 -6.70 8.16
N LYS A 76 -15.64 -6.68 6.91
CA LYS A 76 -14.78 -6.45 5.74
C LYS A 76 -14.23 -5.02 5.68
N LEU A 77 -15.04 -4.01 6.04
CA LEU A 77 -14.56 -2.63 6.15
C LEU A 77 -13.50 -2.49 7.24
N GLN A 78 -13.69 -3.18 8.38
CA GLN A 78 -12.70 -3.18 9.46
C GLN A 78 -11.42 -3.89 9.04
N TYR A 79 -11.53 -5.01 8.32
CA TYR A 79 -10.39 -5.69 7.73
C TYR A 79 -9.63 -4.77 6.77
N ALA A 80 -10.32 -4.14 5.81
CA ALA A 80 -9.72 -3.18 4.89
C ALA A 80 -9.01 -2.03 5.63
N TYR A 81 -9.64 -1.46 6.67
CA TYR A 81 -9.04 -0.42 7.49
C TYR A 81 -7.74 -0.90 8.16
N ASN A 82 -7.74 -2.10 8.73
CA ASN A 82 -6.56 -2.68 9.35
C ASN A 82 -5.43 -2.92 8.33
N THR A 83 -5.75 -3.45 7.14
CA THR A 83 -4.79 -3.62 6.05
C THR A 83 -4.16 -2.28 5.63
N VAL A 84 -4.94 -1.20 5.59
CA VAL A 84 -4.40 0.15 5.33
C VAL A 84 -3.44 0.59 6.43
N GLN A 85 -3.74 0.33 7.71
CA GLN A 85 -2.81 0.65 8.81
C GLN A 85 -1.51 -0.15 8.73
N GLU A 86 -1.58 -1.43 8.39
CA GLU A 86 -0.41 -2.30 8.20
C GLU A 86 0.45 -1.82 7.03
N LEU A 87 -0.17 -1.47 5.90
CA LEU A 87 0.51 -0.89 4.75
C LEU A 87 1.20 0.44 5.12
N LEU A 88 0.52 1.36 5.80
CA LEU A 88 1.09 2.63 6.26
C LEU A 88 2.37 2.41 7.10
N GLN A 89 2.30 1.52 8.09
CA GLN A 89 3.46 1.19 8.91
C GLN A 89 4.59 0.58 8.08
N SER A 90 4.26 -0.26 7.10
CA SER A 90 5.26 -0.82 6.18
C SER A 90 5.89 0.24 5.28
N ARG A 91 5.12 1.24 4.81
CA ARG A 91 5.65 2.31 3.95
C ARG A 91 6.63 3.20 4.72
N VAL A 92 6.27 3.63 5.93
CA VAL A 92 7.19 4.38 6.82
C VAL A 92 8.49 3.61 7.05
N ALA A 93 8.40 2.32 7.37
CA ALA A 93 9.58 1.49 7.57
C ALA A 93 10.41 1.32 6.29
N THR A 94 9.81 1.41 5.10
CA THR A 94 10.52 1.30 3.83
C THR A 94 11.19 2.62 3.46
N GLU A 95 10.53 3.75 3.73
CA GLU A 95 11.10 5.10 3.59
C GLU A 95 12.39 5.23 4.41
N ASP A 96 12.36 4.83 5.69
CA ASP A 96 13.54 4.80 6.56
C ASP A 96 14.69 3.98 5.93
N MET A 97 14.39 2.79 5.41
CA MET A 97 15.40 1.93 4.76
C MET A 97 15.95 2.55 3.48
N THR A 98 15.10 3.15 2.64
CA THR A 98 15.55 3.82 1.40
C THR A 98 16.39 5.06 1.68
N SER A 99 16.12 5.78 2.77
CA SER A 99 16.95 6.89 3.23
C SER A 99 18.34 6.40 3.65
N ASP A 100 18.41 5.35 4.47
CA ASP A 100 19.67 4.74 4.91
C ASP A 100 20.53 4.26 3.72
N ILE A 101 19.90 3.65 2.71
CA ILE A 101 20.54 3.19 1.47
C ILE A 101 21.16 4.36 0.70
N THR A 102 20.47 5.51 0.66
CA THR A 102 20.88 6.68 -0.12
C THR A 102 22.00 7.47 0.57
N GLU A 103 21.90 7.63 1.90
CA GLU A 103 22.84 8.45 2.66
C GLU A 103 24.15 7.74 3.01
N GLN A 104 24.14 6.41 3.17
CA GLN A 104 25.29 5.65 3.65
C GLN A 104 25.50 4.32 2.89
N PRO A 105 25.92 4.35 1.61
CA PRO A 105 26.29 3.14 0.89
C PRO A 105 27.51 2.47 1.55
N GLY A 106 27.29 1.40 2.31
CA GLY A 106 28.31 0.67 3.07
C GLY A 106 28.10 -0.84 3.09
N THR A 107 28.85 -1.56 3.94
CA THR A 107 28.63 -3.00 4.18
C THR A 107 27.22 -3.25 4.71
N GLY A 108 26.44 -4.11 4.05
CA GLY A 108 25.02 -4.35 4.35
C GLY A 108 24.05 -3.81 3.29
N TYR A 109 24.53 -2.97 2.37
CA TYR A 109 23.74 -2.32 1.31
C TYR A 109 22.90 -3.32 0.49
N GLN A 110 23.48 -4.47 0.17
CA GLN A 110 22.80 -5.53 -0.58
C GLN A 110 21.66 -6.19 0.21
N GLU A 111 21.85 -6.39 1.51
CA GLU A 111 20.80 -6.91 2.39
C GLU A 111 19.65 -5.93 2.55
N TYR A 112 19.93 -4.62 2.62
CA TYR A 112 18.91 -3.57 2.63
C TYR A 112 18.11 -3.54 1.33
N LEU A 113 18.79 -3.52 0.17
CA LEU A 113 18.13 -3.58 -1.14
C LEU A 113 17.22 -4.81 -1.27
N ARG A 114 17.68 -5.97 -0.83
CA ARG A 114 16.88 -7.20 -0.81
C ARG A 114 15.69 -7.10 0.13
N ALA A 115 15.87 -6.52 1.31
CA ALA A 115 14.80 -6.34 2.27
C ALA A 115 13.73 -5.37 1.75
N VAL A 116 14.12 -4.29 1.06
CA VAL A 116 13.21 -3.38 0.37
C VAL A 116 12.44 -4.13 -0.72
N ALA A 117 13.12 -4.87 -1.61
CA ALA A 117 12.43 -5.64 -2.66
C ALA A 117 11.39 -6.64 -2.11
N LEU A 118 11.70 -7.31 -1.00
CA LEU A 118 10.75 -8.20 -0.32
C LEU A 118 9.55 -7.45 0.28
N LYS A 119 9.78 -6.26 0.83
CA LYS A 119 8.73 -5.40 1.37
C LYS A 119 7.81 -4.86 0.27
N GLU A 120 8.37 -4.45 -0.87
CA GLU A 120 7.59 -3.98 -2.03
C GLU A 120 6.71 -5.09 -2.62
N ALA A 121 7.24 -6.29 -2.77
CA ALA A 121 6.44 -7.44 -3.22
C ALA A 121 5.30 -7.80 -2.24
N ALA A 122 5.58 -7.72 -0.94
CA ALA A 122 4.57 -7.96 0.09
C ALA A 122 3.50 -6.87 0.12
N ALA A 123 3.89 -5.60 -0.02
CA ALA A 123 2.98 -4.46 -0.06
C ALA A 123 2.06 -4.51 -1.29
N LEU A 124 2.58 -4.88 -2.47
CA LEU A 124 1.75 -5.15 -3.65
C LEU A 124 0.70 -6.23 -3.37
N THR A 125 1.10 -7.35 -2.77
CA THR A 125 0.16 -8.43 -2.43
C THR A 125 -0.93 -7.95 -1.45
N GLN A 126 -0.57 -7.14 -0.45
CA GLN A 126 -1.52 -6.55 0.48
C GLN A 126 -2.46 -5.53 -0.20
N ALA A 127 -1.94 -4.71 -1.12
CA ALA A 127 -2.72 -3.73 -1.87
C ALA A 127 -3.71 -4.40 -2.84
N ASP A 128 -3.31 -5.50 -3.50
CA ASP A 128 -4.20 -6.32 -4.31
C ASP A 128 -5.36 -6.86 -3.46
N HIS A 129 -5.07 -7.45 -2.30
CA HIS A 129 -6.10 -7.95 -1.38
C HIS A 129 -7.02 -6.85 -0.83
N LEU A 130 -6.47 -5.67 -0.54
CA LEU A 130 -7.23 -4.51 -0.11
C LEU A 130 -8.22 -4.08 -1.20
N LEU A 131 -7.75 -3.94 -2.44
CA LEU A 131 -8.59 -3.56 -3.58
C LEU A 131 -9.71 -4.58 -3.82
N ASP A 132 -9.37 -5.88 -3.85
CA ASP A 132 -10.34 -6.96 -4.02
C ASP A 132 -11.44 -6.92 -2.94
N THR A 133 -11.04 -6.71 -1.68
CA THR A 133 -11.98 -6.60 -0.56
C THR A 133 -12.94 -5.42 -0.76
N LEU A 134 -12.42 -4.27 -1.16
CA LEU A 134 -13.22 -3.05 -1.34
C LEU A 134 -14.18 -3.16 -2.53
N VAL A 135 -13.73 -3.76 -3.64
CA VAL A 135 -14.57 -4.08 -4.80
C VAL A 135 -15.68 -5.05 -4.42
N GLU A 136 -15.40 -6.06 -3.59
CA GLU A 136 -16.42 -6.99 -3.12
C GLU A 136 -17.48 -6.30 -2.24
N ILE A 137 -17.06 -5.39 -1.35
CA ILE A 137 -17.98 -4.57 -0.55
C ILE A 137 -18.87 -3.72 -1.48
N GLN A 138 -18.28 -3.08 -2.49
CA GLN A 138 -19.01 -2.26 -3.47
C GLN A 138 -20.02 -3.09 -4.28
N ALA A 139 -19.62 -4.26 -4.77
CA ALA A 139 -20.50 -5.17 -5.50
C ALA A 139 -21.65 -5.69 -4.63
N THR A 140 -21.42 -5.89 -3.32
CA THR A 140 -22.46 -6.31 -2.39
C THR A 140 -23.50 -5.22 -2.17
N LYS A 141 -23.10 -3.95 -2.12
CA LYS A 141 -24.03 -2.81 -1.92
C LYS A 141 -24.81 -2.40 -3.15
N THR A 142 -24.37 -2.76 -4.35
CA THR A 142 -25.01 -2.37 -5.62
C THR A 142 -26.04 -3.38 -6.13
N ARG A 143 -26.13 -4.58 -5.54
CA ARG A 143 -27.15 -5.57 -5.91
C ARG A 143 -28.52 -5.19 -5.32
N PRO A 144 -29.58 -5.04 -6.13
CA PRO A 144 -30.92 -4.83 -5.60
C PRO A 144 -31.39 -6.12 -4.89
N HIS A 145 -31.87 -5.95 -3.66
CA HIS A 145 -32.63 -6.99 -2.94
C HIS A 145 -34.03 -7.16 -3.54
#